data_AF-X1ULQ3-F1
#
_entry.id   AF-X1ULQ3-F1
#
_cell.length_a   1.000
_cell.length_b   1.000
_cell.length_c   1.000
_cell.angle_alpha   90.00
_cell.angle_beta   90.00
_cell.angle_gamma   90.00
#
_symmetry.space_group_name_H-M   'P 1'
#
loop_
_entity.id
_entity.type
_entity.pdbx_description
1 polymer ?
#
loop_
_entity_poly.entity_id
_entity_poly.type
_entity_poly.pdbx_seq_one_letter_code
_entity_poly.pdbx_strand_id
1 'polypeptide(L)'
;REIGTVNLLDHMQNYNCLPVHNFKFGSHPDAFKINSKVWHQRMTQKQAGDSCWLGCVMRCSHAVDGFELTTGPLKGEKVLVDGPEYETTAGFGGGCGCFDPDFILEANFYCDNYGMDTIGVSTTMAFLMECYENNIINKEITEGLELNFGNAKAALELIHQMAEGKGFGKIAGLGIRQIKKILAEKYGADAKFLQDIGMECKGMEFSEYVTKESLAQQGGYGIANKGPQHDESWLIFMDQVNNQIPTFEDKAEALHYFPLFRTWFSI
;
A
#
# COMPACT_ATOMS: atom_id res chain seq x y z
N ARG A 1 9.09 3.12 -18.56
CA ARG A 1 10.45 2.51 -18.66
C ARG A 1 11.42 3.19 -17.72
N GLU A 2 11.48 4.53 -17.70
CA GLU A 2 12.40 5.25 -16.81
C GLU A 2 11.93 5.31 -15.34
N ILE A 3 10.63 5.25 -15.10
CA ILE A 3 10.06 5.49 -13.75
C ILE A 3 9.31 4.27 -13.20
N GLY A 4 9.04 3.23 -14.00
CA GLY A 4 8.34 2.05 -13.49
C GLY A 4 6.89 2.36 -13.09
N THR A 5 6.36 1.64 -12.10
CA THR A 5 4.96 1.79 -11.70
C THR A 5 4.69 3.04 -10.86
N VAL A 6 5.69 3.63 -10.19
CA VAL A 6 5.50 4.84 -9.35
C VAL A 6 5.05 6.07 -10.17
N ASN A 7 5.12 6.00 -11.50
CA ASN A 7 4.42 6.96 -12.38
C ASN A 7 2.91 7.05 -12.07
N LEU A 8 2.29 5.96 -11.60
CA LEU A 8 0.89 5.93 -11.21
C LEU A 8 0.57 6.86 -10.03
N LEU A 9 1.52 7.19 -9.16
CA LEU A 9 1.28 8.10 -8.03
C LEU A 9 0.73 9.45 -8.49
N ASP A 10 1.31 10.00 -9.55
CA ASP A 10 0.90 11.29 -10.09
C ASP A 10 -0.54 11.22 -10.63
N HIS A 11 -0.88 10.14 -11.34
CA HIS A 11 -2.23 9.93 -11.83
C HIS A 11 -3.22 9.74 -10.68
N MET A 12 -2.92 8.85 -9.73
CA MET A 12 -3.84 8.55 -8.64
C MET A 12 -4.06 9.78 -7.76
N GLN A 13 -3.01 10.56 -7.49
CA GLN A 13 -3.13 11.86 -6.81
C GLN A 13 -4.00 12.85 -7.60
N ASN A 14 -3.78 13.01 -8.91
CA ASN A 14 -4.47 14.02 -9.73
C ASN A 14 -5.96 13.69 -9.95
N TYR A 15 -6.31 12.40 -9.93
CA TYR A 15 -7.67 11.92 -10.13
C TYR A 15 -8.34 11.49 -8.81
N ASN A 16 -7.85 11.96 -7.65
CA ASN A 16 -8.42 11.65 -6.32
C ASN A 16 -8.56 10.15 -6.01
N CYS A 17 -7.68 9.33 -6.57
CA CYS A 17 -7.63 7.88 -6.41
C CYS A 17 -6.48 7.41 -5.49
N LEU A 18 -5.63 8.31 -5.00
CA LEU A 18 -4.52 7.96 -4.07
C LEU A 18 -5.08 7.78 -2.65
N PRO A 19 -4.93 6.60 -2.02
CA PRO A 19 -5.34 6.43 -0.63
C PRO A 19 -4.51 7.31 0.29
N VAL A 20 -5.21 8.12 1.09
CA VAL A 20 -4.59 8.99 2.07
C VAL A 20 -5.26 8.82 3.43
N HIS A 21 -4.46 8.59 4.46
CA HIS A 21 -4.88 8.38 5.85
C HIS A 21 -5.94 7.28 5.96
N ASN A 22 -5.57 6.03 5.65
CA ASN A 22 -6.47 4.87 5.61
C ASN A 22 -7.71 5.11 4.71
N PHE A 23 -7.49 5.49 3.45
CA PHE A 23 -8.53 5.69 2.43
C PHE A 23 -9.58 6.78 2.77
N LYS A 24 -9.36 7.60 3.83
CA LYS A 24 -10.23 8.75 4.15
C LYS A 24 -10.31 9.73 2.99
N PHE A 25 -9.17 10.03 2.39
CA PHE A 25 -9.03 10.99 1.29
C PHE A 25 -8.42 10.33 0.05
N GLY A 26 -8.61 10.98 -1.10
CA GLY A 26 -8.11 10.55 -2.41
C GLY A 26 -6.86 11.29 -2.90
N SER A 27 -6.42 12.30 -2.15
CA SER A 27 -5.28 13.15 -2.49
C SER A 27 -4.76 13.90 -1.27
N HIS A 28 -3.49 14.31 -1.29
CA HIS A 28 -2.87 15.08 -0.21
C HIS A 28 -1.96 16.20 -0.75
N PRO A 29 -1.90 17.39 -0.12
CA PRO A 29 -1.02 18.48 -0.56
C PRO A 29 0.47 18.13 -0.56
N ASP A 30 0.92 17.23 0.32
CA ASP A 30 2.32 16.81 0.41
C ASP A 30 2.69 15.62 -0.49
N ALA A 31 1.76 15.08 -1.29
CA ALA A 31 2.03 13.95 -2.17
C ALA A 31 3.15 14.24 -3.20
N PHE A 32 3.42 15.51 -3.52
CA PHE A 32 4.54 15.90 -4.38
C PHE A 32 5.91 15.48 -3.83
N LYS A 33 6.03 15.26 -2.51
CA LYS A 33 7.28 14.82 -1.86
C LYS A 33 7.64 13.36 -2.19
N ILE A 34 6.67 12.58 -2.67
CA ILE A 34 6.83 11.16 -3.02
C ILE A 34 6.39 10.89 -4.47
N ASN A 35 6.31 11.92 -5.31
CA ASN A 35 5.83 11.80 -6.67
C ASN A 35 6.82 11.10 -7.61
N SER A 36 6.40 10.84 -8.84
CA SER A 36 7.21 10.13 -9.84
C SER A 36 8.60 10.77 -10.07
N LYS A 37 8.69 12.10 -10.02
CA LYS A 37 9.93 12.85 -10.21
C LYS A 37 10.93 12.62 -9.09
N VAL A 38 10.47 12.54 -7.84
CA VAL A 38 11.34 12.26 -6.69
C VAL A 38 11.97 10.88 -6.85
N TRP A 39 11.17 9.88 -7.23
CA TRP A 39 11.67 8.52 -7.45
C TRP A 39 12.64 8.46 -8.62
N HIS A 40 12.31 9.06 -9.76
CA HIS A 40 13.22 9.12 -10.90
C HIS A 40 14.59 9.72 -10.56
N GLN A 41 14.66 10.69 -9.65
CA GLN A 41 15.92 11.28 -9.19
C GLN A 41 16.70 10.39 -8.22
N ARG A 42 16.00 9.50 -7.51
CA ARG A 42 16.58 8.58 -6.52
C ARG A 42 17.05 7.26 -7.13
N MET A 43 16.42 6.81 -8.20
CA MET A 43 16.84 5.58 -8.89
C MET A 43 18.29 5.73 -9.40
N THR A 44 19.18 4.87 -8.91
CA THR A 44 20.62 4.95 -9.19
C THR A 44 21.03 4.16 -10.42
N GLN A 45 20.16 3.26 -10.87
CA GLN A 45 20.36 2.45 -12.06
C GLN A 45 20.48 3.35 -13.29
N LYS A 46 21.68 3.41 -13.88
CA LYS A 46 21.99 4.22 -15.08
C LYS A 46 21.45 3.63 -16.37
N GLN A 47 20.34 2.90 -16.28
CA GLN A 47 19.68 2.20 -17.37
C GLN A 47 18.17 2.28 -17.20
N ALA A 48 17.41 2.03 -18.26
CA ALA A 48 15.95 2.16 -18.27
C ALA A 48 15.25 1.02 -17.50
N GLY A 49 15.61 0.83 -16.22
CA GLY A 49 15.15 -0.22 -15.31
C GLY A 49 15.73 -1.61 -15.58
N ASP A 50 15.30 -2.56 -14.75
CA ASP A 50 15.64 -3.98 -14.80
C ASP A 50 14.47 -4.83 -15.31
N SER A 51 14.81 -5.94 -15.96
CA SER A 51 13.86 -6.90 -16.51
C SER A 51 13.65 -8.06 -15.55
N CYS A 52 12.39 -8.38 -15.25
CA CYS A 52 12.03 -9.58 -14.47
C CYS A 52 12.42 -10.91 -15.15
N TRP A 53 12.49 -10.95 -16.48
CA TRP A 53 12.85 -12.12 -17.27
C TRP A 53 13.70 -11.75 -18.50
N LEU A 54 14.55 -12.67 -18.95
CA LEU A 54 15.40 -12.51 -20.12
C LEU A 54 14.58 -12.23 -21.38
N GLY A 55 14.59 -10.96 -21.84
CA GLY A 55 13.86 -10.52 -23.02
C GLY A 55 12.68 -9.59 -22.73
N CYS A 56 12.36 -9.32 -21.46
CA CYS A 56 11.40 -8.27 -21.13
C CYS A 56 11.98 -6.88 -21.45
N VAL A 57 11.54 -6.29 -22.56
CA VAL A 57 11.97 -4.96 -23.02
C VAL A 57 11.28 -3.81 -22.29
N MET A 58 10.31 -4.10 -21.43
CA MET A 58 9.62 -3.08 -20.61
C MET A 58 10.48 -2.57 -19.48
N ARG A 59 11.28 -3.46 -18.86
CA ARG A 59 12.29 -3.13 -17.85
C ARG A 59 11.74 -2.19 -16.77
N CYS A 60 10.69 -2.63 -16.09
CA CYS A 60 9.91 -1.77 -15.21
C CYS A 60 10.46 -1.66 -13.79
N SER A 61 11.31 -2.58 -13.36
CA SER A 61 11.90 -2.58 -12.01
C SER A 61 13.00 -1.52 -11.91
N HIS A 62 13.17 -0.91 -10.75
CA HIS A 62 14.19 0.09 -10.49
C HIS A 62 14.75 -0.11 -9.10
N ALA A 63 15.97 0.34 -8.84
CA ALA A 63 16.56 0.21 -7.52
C ALA A 63 17.34 1.46 -7.10
N VAL A 64 17.52 1.58 -5.79
CA VAL A 64 18.35 2.60 -5.14
C VAL A 64 19.55 1.91 -4.48
N ASP A 65 20.74 2.18 -5.00
CA ASP A 65 22.02 1.67 -4.51
C ASP A 65 22.51 2.45 -3.29
N GLY A 66 23.09 1.75 -2.32
CA GLY A 66 23.83 2.36 -1.22
C GLY A 66 22.96 3.11 -0.21
N PHE A 67 21.67 2.78 -0.15
CA PHE A 67 20.75 3.31 0.85
C PHE A 67 21.17 2.83 2.24
N GLU A 68 21.36 3.75 3.18
CA GLU A 68 21.82 3.44 4.53
C GLU A 68 20.63 3.25 5.47
N LEU A 69 20.51 2.06 6.06
CA LEU A 69 19.40 1.71 6.94
C LEU A 69 19.55 2.41 8.30
N THR A 70 18.47 2.96 8.83
CA THR A 70 18.50 3.75 10.08
C THR A 70 17.93 3.02 11.29
N THR A 71 17.22 1.92 11.06
CA THR A 71 16.50 1.08 12.03
C THR A 71 16.86 -0.39 11.88
N GLY A 72 16.19 -1.26 12.65
CA GLY A 72 16.30 -2.71 12.50
C GLY A 72 17.66 -3.35 12.83
N PRO A 73 17.78 -4.66 12.56
CA PRO A 73 18.99 -5.44 12.83
C PRO A 73 20.16 -5.10 11.89
N LEU A 74 19.86 -4.50 10.73
CA LEU A 74 20.85 -4.11 9.71
C LEU A 74 21.17 -2.60 9.75
N LYS A 75 20.87 -1.93 10.87
CA LYS A 75 21.12 -0.50 11.05
C LYS A 75 22.58 -0.12 10.74
N GLY A 76 22.75 0.90 9.91
CA GLY A 76 24.04 1.43 9.46
C GLY A 76 24.64 0.67 8.27
N GLU A 77 24.02 -0.43 7.82
CA GLU A 77 24.41 -1.09 6.58
C GLU A 77 23.91 -0.31 5.37
N LYS A 78 24.72 -0.34 4.29
CA LYS A 78 24.35 0.22 2.99
C LYS A 78 23.89 -0.90 2.07
N VAL A 79 22.66 -0.80 1.61
CA VAL A 79 21.99 -1.87 0.85
C VAL A 79 21.53 -1.37 -0.51
N LEU A 80 21.24 -2.32 -1.38
CA LEU A 80 20.41 -2.10 -2.56
C LEU A 80 18.95 -2.26 -2.15
N VAL A 81 18.11 -1.28 -2.47
CA VAL A 81 16.65 -1.41 -2.31
C VAL A 81 16.04 -1.53 -3.71
N ASP A 82 15.40 -2.66 -4.00
CA ASP A 82 14.60 -2.85 -5.22
C ASP A 82 13.23 -2.20 -5.03
N GLY A 83 12.80 -1.38 -5.99
CA GLY A 83 11.66 -0.49 -5.89
C GLY A 83 11.97 0.90 -5.31
N PRO A 84 10.95 1.57 -4.71
CA PRO A 84 9.63 1.04 -4.43
C PRO A 84 8.75 1.00 -5.68
N GLU A 85 7.74 0.12 -5.67
CA GLU A 85 6.64 0.13 -6.64
C GLU A 85 5.52 1.10 -6.18
N TYR A 86 4.54 1.33 -7.05
CA TYR A 86 3.38 2.20 -6.79
C TYR A 86 2.68 1.86 -5.48
N GLU A 87 2.31 0.58 -5.30
CA GLU A 87 1.51 0.12 -4.15
C GLU A 87 2.26 0.39 -2.84
N THR A 88 3.53 -0.01 -2.75
CA THR A 88 4.37 0.29 -1.59
C THR A 88 4.41 1.78 -1.29
N THR A 89 4.60 2.61 -2.31
CA THR A 89 4.70 4.07 -2.14
C THR A 89 3.37 4.69 -1.75
N ALA A 90 2.26 4.24 -2.33
CA ALA A 90 0.93 4.74 -2.04
C ALA A 90 0.49 4.35 -0.62
N GLY A 91 0.72 3.11 -0.20
CA GLY A 91 0.34 2.61 1.12
C GLY A 91 1.19 3.19 2.25
N PHE A 92 2.52 3.06 2.19
CA PHE A 92 3.40 3.63 3.22
C PHE A 92 3.45 5.16 3.16
N GLY A 93 3.33 5.73 1.97
CA GLY A 93 3.28 7.19 1.78
C GLY A 93 1.91 7.75 2.13
N GLY A 94 0.99 7.73 1.17
CA GLY A 94 -0.35 8.31 1.32
C GLY A 94 -1.15 7.64 2.44
N GLY A 95 -1.26 6.30 2.42
CA GLY A 95 -2.06 5.52 3.35
C GLY A 95 -1.70 5.80 4.81
N CYS A 96 -0.40 5.75 5.14
CA CYS A 96 0.11 6.05 6.48
C CYS A 96 0.34 7.55 6.75
N GLY A 97 0.19 8.43 5.75
CA GLY A 97 0.48 9.87 5.86
C GLY A 97 1.98 10.21 5.98
N CYS A 98 2.88 9.28 5.63
CA CYS A 98 4.33 9.45 5.72
C CYS A 98 4.93 9.87 4.36
N PHE A 99 4.88 11.17 4.04
CA PHE A 99 5.43 11.71 2.79
C PHE A 99 6.96 11.90 2.83
N ASP A 100 7.68 10.84 3.22
CA ASP A 100 9.14 10.78 3.32
C ASP A 100 9.69 9.60 2.49
N PRO A 101 10.40 9.88 1.38
CA PRO A 101 10.98 8.84 0.54
C PRO A 101 11.99 7.93 1.25
N ASP A 102 12.72 8.41 2.26
CA ASP A 102 13.69 7.57 3.00
C ASP A 102 12.96 6.54 3.85
N PHE A 103 11.89 6.96 4.53
CA PHE A 103 11.01 6.03 5.25
C PHE A 103 10.41 4.97 4.31
N ILE A 104 9.92 5.38 3.14
CA ILE A 104 9.29 4.44 2.19
C ILE A 104 10.31 3.42 1.67
N LEU A 105 11.54 3.84 1.35
CA LEU A 105 12.61 2.92 0.96
C LEU A 105 12.97 1.94 2.07
N GLU A 106 13.09 2.43 3.31
CA GLU A 106 13.44 1.57 4.44
C GLU A 106 12.32 0.58 4.77
N ALA A 107 11.06 1.02 4.72
CA ALA A 107 9.90 0.15 4.91
C ALA A 107 9.79 -0.90 3.79
N ASN A 108 10.01 -0.50 2.54
CA ASN A 108 10.07 -1.42 1.39
C ASN A 108 11.15 -2.48 1.58
N PHE A 109 12.38 -2.04 1.88
CA PHE A 109 13.51 -2.94 2.11
C PHE A 109 13.21 -3.96 3.21
N TYR A 110 12.66 -3.52 4.35
CA TYR A 110 12.38 -4.46 5.43
C TYR A 110 11.21 -5.40 5.12
N CYS A 111 10.20 -4.96 4.36
CA CYS A 111 9.16 -5.87 3.89
C CYS A 111 9.76 -6.96 2.99
N ASP A 112 10.60 -6.60 2.03
CA ASP A 112 11.28 -7.57 1.15
C ASP A 112 12.20 -8.50 1.96
N ASN A 113 13.04 -7.93 2.83
CA ASN A 113 14.03 -8.68 3.61
C ASN A 113 13.37 -9.63 4.63
N TYR A 114 12.20 -9.28 5.16
CA TYR A 114 11.44 -10.14 6.07
C TYR A 114 10.42 -11.04 5.37
N GLY A 115 10.19 -10.86 4.06
CA GLY A 115 9.21 -11.62 3.29
C GLY A 115 7.76 -11.27 3.65
N MET A 116 7.48 -9.99 3.87
CA MET A 116 6.13 -9.46 4.15
C MET A 116 5.59 -8.69 2.96
N ASP A 117 4.28 -8.80 2.71
CA ASP A 117 3.58 -8.05 1.67
C ASP A 117 3.47 -6.56 2.06
N THR A 118 3.97 -5.66 1.19
CA THR A 118 3.95 -4.21 1.44
C THR A 118 2.53 -3.66 1.48
N ILE A 119 1.59 -4.20 0.70
CA ILE A 119 0.17 -3.78 0.70
C ILE A 119 -0.45 -4.15 2.04
N GLY A 120 -0.42 -5.43 2.41
CA GLY A 120 -0.97 -5.91 3.68
C GLY A 120 -0.40 -5.19 4.89
N VAL A 121 0.93 -4.99 4.93
CA VAL A 121 1.59 -4.26 6.03
C VAL A 121 1.15 -2.79 6.07
N SER A 122 1.22 -2.08 4.95
CA SER A 122 0.95 -0.64 4.93
C SER A 122 -0.54 -0.29 5.12
N THR A 123 -1.46 -1.07 4.54
CA THR A 123 -2.89 -0.89 4.79
C THR A 123 -3.26 -1.26 6.24
N THR A 124 -2.66 -2.31 6.81
CA THR A 124 -2.82 -2.61 8.25
C THR A 124 -2.29 -1.48 9.13
N MET A 125 -1.11 -0.93 8.79
CA MET A 125 -0.51 0.20 9.48
C MET A 125 -1.43 1.42 9.46
N ALA A 126 -1.97 1.78 8.29
CA ALA A 126 -2.89 2.90 8.13
C ALA A 126 -4.17 2.71 8.98
N PHE A 127 -4.75 1.52 8.99
CA PHE A 127 -5.90 1.19 9.84
C PHE A 127 -5.59 1.33 11.34
N LEU A 128 -4.42 0.84 11.78
CA LEU A 128 -3.97 1.01 13.17
C LEU A 128 -3.75 2.48 13.50
N MET A 129 -3.24 3.28 12.55
CA MET A 129 -3.06 4.71 12.75
C MET A 129 -4.39 5.44 12.92
N GLU A 130 -5.40 5.08 12.13
CA GLU A 130 -6.76 5.60 12.32
C GLU A 130 -7.37 5.17 13.66
N CYS A 131 -7.16 3.92 14.07
CA CYS A 131 -7.59 3.44 15.38
C CYS A 131 -6.95 4.25 16.51
N TYR A 132 -5.67 4.62 16.37
CA TYR A 132 -4.94 5.40 17.36
C TYR A 132 -5.49 6.82 17.47
N GLU A 133 -5.67 7.52 16.34
CA GLU A 133 -6.23 8.87 16.32
C GLU A 133 -7.66 8.96 16.85
N ASN A 134 -8.42 7.87 16.72
CA ASN A 134 -9.78 7.75 17.26
C ASN A 134 -9.82 7.17 18.68
N ASN A 135 -8.69 7.05 19.37
CA ASN A 135 -8.57 6.54 20.75
C ASN A 135 -9.07 5.10 20.95
N ILE A 136 -9.12 4.29 19.88
CA ILE A 136 -9.46 2.87 19.95
C ILE A 136 -8.26 2.06 20.44
N ILE A 137 -7.06 2.45 20.03
CA ILE A 137 -5.80 1.98 20.60
C ILE A 137 -5.03 3.18 21.16
N ASN A 138 -4.08 2.92 22.06
CA ASN A 138 -3.27 3.94 22.71
C ASN A 138 -1.89 3.37 23.06
N LYS A 139 -1.00 4.20 23.63
CA LYS A 139 0.36 3.78 24.02
C LYS A 139 0.41 2.55 24.92
N GLU A 140 -0.58 2.33 25.78
CA GLU A 140 -0.61 1.17 26.66
C GLU A 140 -0.85 -0.11 25.84
N ILE A 141 -1.85 -0.07 24.95
CA ILE A 141 -2.19 -1.20 24.07
C ILE A 141 -1.07 -1.49 23.07
N THR A 142 -0.45 -0.45 22.53
CA THR A 142 0.61 -0.54 21.52
C THR A 142 2.01 -0.70 22.13
N GLU A 143 2.11 -0.95 23.43
CA GLU A 143 3.35 -1.14 24.17
C GLU A 143 4.37 0.00 23.97
N GLY A 144 3.88 1.23 23.86
CA GLY A 144 4.66 2.47 23.77
C GLY A 144 4.68 3.12 22.38
N LEU A 145 4.20 2.44 21.33
CA LEU A 145 4.19 3.00 19.98
C LEU A 145 3.13 4.09 19.81
N GLU A 146 3.53 5.24 19.27
CA GLU A 146 2.63 6.35 18.90
C GLU A 146 2.22 6.23 17.44
N LEU A 147 1.18 5.46 17.15
CA LEU A 147 0.74 5.20 15.78
C LEU A 147 -0.15 6.35 15.25
N ASN A 148 0.29 7.60 15.28
CA ASN A 148 -0.42 8.67 14.56
C ASN A 148 -0.04 8.65 13.07
N PHE A 149 -0.90 9.17 12.18
CA PHE A 149 -0.51 9.34 10.78
C PHE A 149 0.77 10.19 10.66
N GLY A 150 1.67 9.78 9.77
CA GLY A 150 2.96 10.44 9.57
C GLY A 150 4.07 10.01 10.54
N ASN A 151 3.80 9.15 11.54
CA ASN A 151 4.85 8.69 12.45
C ASN A 151 5.68 7.53 11.85
N ALA A 152 6.58 7.87 10.93
CA ALA A 152 7.50 6.95 10.26
C ALA A 152 8.32 6.08 11.24
N LYS A 153 8.77 6.64 12.38
CA LYS A 153 9.58 5.91 13.36
C LYS A 153 8.80 4.80 14.04
N ALA A 154 7.58 5.08 14.47
CA ALA A 154 6.71 4.07 15.08
C ALA A 154 6.30 3.00 14.06
N ALA A 155 6.10 3.38 12.79
CA ALA A 155 5.81 2.45 11.72
C ALA A 155 6.97 1.47 11.43
N LEU A 156 8.21 1.95 11.30
CA LEU A 156 9.38 1.08 11.12
C LEU A 156 9.57 0.11 12.29
N GLU A 157 9.44 0.61 13.52
CA GLU A 157 9.52 -0.26 14.71
C GLU A 157 8.43 -1.34 14.68
N LEU A 158 7.19 -0.99 14.30
CA LEU A 158 6.12 -1.97 14.20
C LEU A 158 6.38 -3.01 13.11
N ILE A 159 6.98 -2.64 11.97
CA ILE A 159 7.41 -3.58 10.93
C ILE A 159 8.39 -4.62 11.49
N HIS A 160 9.39 -4.19 12.27
CA HIS A 160 10.31 -5.13 12.94
C HIS A 160 9.58 -6.02 13.94
N GLN A 161 8.66 -5.45 14.73
CA GLN A 161 7.88 -6.23 15.70
C GLN A 161 6.98 -7.28 15.03
N MET A 162 6.39 -6.96 13.87
CA MET A 162 5.60 -7.90 13.06
C MET A 162 6.47 -9.06 12.59
N ALA A 163 7.62 -8.78 11.99
CA ALA A 163 8.54 -9.80 11.49
C ALA A 163 9.07 -10.73 12.59
N GLU A 164 9.36 -10.18 13.77
CA GLU A 164 9.84 -10.96 14.92
C GLU A 164 8.71 -11.64 15.71
N GLY A 165 7.44 -11.31 15.43
CA GLY A 165 6.31 -11.79 16.22
C GLY A 165 6.41 -11.40 17.69
N LYS A 166 6.84 -10.16 17.99
CA LYS A 166 6.99 -9.61 19.35
C LYS A 166 6.11 -8.37 19.57
N GLY A 167 5.95 -8.00 20.84
CA GLY A 167 5.20 -6.82 21.26
C GLY A 167 3.83 -6.68 20.59
N PHE A 168 3.48 -5.45 20.20
CA PHE A 168 2.25 -5.17 19.46
C PHE A 168 2.25 -5.76 18.04
N GLY A 169 3.43 -6.04 17.48
CA GLY A 169 3.59 -6.75 16.21
C GLY A 169 2.91 -8.12 16.16
N LYS A 170 2.72 -8.80 17.30
CA LYS A 170 1.92 -10.04 17.38
C LYS A 170 0.45 -9.85 17.00
N ILE A 171 -0.09 -8.66 17.24
CA ILE A 171 -1.48 -8.31 16.91
C ILE A 171 -1.50 -7.74 15.49
N ALA A 172 -0.61 -6.78 15.18
CA ALA A 172 -0.53 -6.14 13.88
C ALA A 172 -0.27 -7.15 12.74
N GLY A 173 0.59 -8.16 12.98
CA GLY A 173 0.92 -9.20 12.00
C GLY A 173 -0.22 -10.17 11.65
N LEU A 174 -1.39 -10.07 12.30
CA LEU A 174 -2.54 -10.95 12.03
C LEU A 174 -3.50 -10.40 10.96
N GLY A 175 -3.25 -9.18 10.46
CA GLY A 175 -4.09 -8.50 9.47
C GLY A 175 -5.37 -7.88 10.07
N ILE A 176 -5.99 -6.97 9.31
CA ILE A 176 -7.09 -6.12 9.79
C ILE A 176 -8.25 -6.96 10.32
N ARG A 177 -8.61 -8.05 9.65
CA ARG A 177 -9.71 -8.93 10.09
C ARG A 177 -9.54 -9.42 11.53
N GLN A 178 -8.36 -9.90 11.88
CA GLN A 178 -8.09 -10.42 13.21
C GLN A 178 -7.93 -9.28 14.22
N ILE A 179 -7.30 -8.17 13.82
CA ILE A 179 -7.17 -6.99 14.68
C ILE A 179 -8.55 -6.48 15.09
N LYS A 180 -9.49 -6.32 14.15
CA LYS A 180 -10.87 -5.91 14.44
C LYS A 180 -11.50 -6.80 15.53
N LYS A 181 -11.37 -8.12 15.39
CA LYS A 181 -11.88 -9.09 16.37
C LYS A 181 -11.23 -8.93 17.74
N ILE A 182 -9.90 -8.85 17.78
CA ILE A 182 -9.12 -8.71 19.03
C ILE A 182 -9.48 -7.40 19.75
N LEU A 183 -9.55 -6.29 19.02
CA LEU A 183 -9.89 -4.98 19.58
C LEU A 183 -11.31 -4.95 20.16
N ALA A 184 -12.29 -5.54 19.47
CA ALA A 184 -13.66 -5.64 19.98
C ALA A 184 -13.75 -6.56 21.22
N GLU A 185 -13.18 -7.76 21.15
CA GLU A 185 -13.33 -8.78 22.21
C GLU A 185 -12.50 -8.47 23.47
N LYS A 186 -11.26 -8.01 23.30
CA LYS A 186 -10.31 -7.82 24.41
C LYS A 186 -10.30 -6.39 24.96
N TYR A 187 -10.55 -5.41 24.10
CA TYR A 187 -10.42 -3.99 24.45
C TYR A 187 -11.76 -3.24 24.41
N GLY A 188 -12.87 -3.92 24.09
CA GLY A 188 -14.22 -3.34 24.12
C GLY A 188 -14.44 -2.27 23.06
N ALA A 189 -13.64 -2.27 21.99
CA ALA A 189 -13.79 -1.32 20.89
C ALA A 189 -15.12 -1.53 20.14
N ASP A 190 -15.69 -0.45 19.60
CA ASP A 190 -16.91 -0.53 18.80
C ASP A 190 -16.66 -1.33 17.51
N ALA A 191 -17.22 -2.53 17.46
CA ALA A 191 -17.09 -3.43 16.32
C ALA A 191 -17.65 -2.82 15.02
N LYS A 192 -18.67 -1.95 15.10
CA LYS A 192 -19.21 -1.28 13.92
C LYS A 192 -18.21 -0.27 13.37
N PHE A 193 -17.68 0.59 14.24
CA PHE A 193 -16.65 1.55 13.85
C PHE A 193 -15.43 0.87 13.22
N LEU A 194 -14.92 -0.20 13.86
CA LEU A 194 -13.81 -1.01 13.34
C LEU A 194 -14.11 -1.60 11.95
N GLN A 195 -15.36 -2.01 11.70
CA GLN A 195 -15.79 -2.53 10.41
C GLN A 195 -15.93 -1.43 9.35
N ASP A 196 -16.31 -0.21 9.74
CA ASP A 196 -16.48 0.93 8.83
C ASP A 196 -15.15 1.47 8.30
N ILE A 197 -14.06 1.39 9.09
CA ILE A 197 -12.73 1.89 8.70
C ILE A 197 -11.74 0.79 8.26
N GLY A 198 -12.07 -0.48 8.51
CA GLY A 198 -11.19 -1.61 8.21
C GLY A 198 -11.21 -1.99 6.74
N MET A 199 -10.26 -1.46 5.97
CA MET A 199 -10.10 -1.69 4.52
C MET A 199 -9.60 -3.11 4.21
N GLU A 200 -10.46 -4.11 4.43
CA GLU A 200 -10.21 -5.53 4.22
C GLU A 200 -11.48 -6.22 3.70
N CYS A 201 -11.31 -7.18 2.78
CA CYS A 201 -12.37 -8.08 2.35
C CYS A 201 -11.81 -9.49 2.09
N LYS A 202 -12.61 -10.55 2.34
CA LYS A 202 -12.19 -11.97 2.24
C LYS A 202 -10.94 -12.37 3.06
N GLY A 203 -10.46 -11.50 3.94
CA GLY A 203 -9.32 -11.72 4.82
C GLY A 203 -8.05 -11.06 4.30
N MET A 204 -8.16 -10.23 3.27
CA MET A 204 -7.07 -9.57 2.59
C MET A 204 -7.34 -8.06 2.52
N GLU A 205 -6.31 -7.28 2.81
CA GLU A 205 -6.29 -5.83 2.75
C GLU A 205 -6.51 -5.33 1.31
N PHE A 206 -7.17 -4.18 1.17
CA PHE A 206 -7.34 -3.54 -0.14
C PHE A 206 -6.00 -3.07 -0.68
N SER A 207 -5.78 -3.23 -1.98
CA SER A 207 -4.66 -2.54 -2.65
C SER A 207 -4.94 -1.04 -2.82
N GLU A 208 -3.94 -0.29 -3.23
CA GLU A 208 -3.85 1.15 -2.98
C GLU A 208 -4.60 2.01 -4.01
N TYR A 209 -5.90 1.80 -4.19
CA TYR A 209 -6.76 2.63 -5.04
C TYR A 209 -8.06 3.03 -4.32
N VAL A 210 -8.28 4.33 -4.17
CA VAL A 210 -9.57 4.87 -3.70
C VAL A 210 -10.61 4.71 -4.81
N THR A 211 -11.67 3.97 -4.51
CA THR A 211 -12.65 3.57 -5.53
C THR A 211 -13.93 4.38 -5.51
N LYS A 212 -14.04 5.42 -4.66
CA LYS A 212 -15.28 6.20 -4.44
C LYS A 212 -15.94 6.66 -5.75
N GLU A 213 -15.14 7.07 -6.74
CA GLU A 213 -15.64 7.57 -8.02
C GLU A 213 -15.59 6.52 -9.15
N SER A 214 -15.02 5.33 -8.90
CA SER A 214 -14.91 4.24 -9.90
C SER A 214 -15.75 3.02 -9.52
N LEU A 215 -16.95 2.92 -10.10
CA LEU A 215 -17.79 1.72 -9.94
C LEU A 215 -17.13 0.48 -10.56
N ALA A 216 -16.33 0.65 -11.61
CA ALA A 216 -15.59 -0.45 -12.23
C ALA A 216 -14.54 -1.02 -11.25
N GLN A 217 -13.76 -0.16 -10.56
CA GLN A 217 -12.80 -0.65 -9.58
C GLN A 217 -13.48 -1.23 -8.33
N GLN A 218 -14.59 -0.64 -7.87
CA GLN A 218 -15.39 -1.20 -6.77
C GLN A 218 -15.87 -2.62 -7.10
N GLY A 219 -16.45 -2.81 -8.29
CA GLY A 219 -16.89 -4.11 -8.78
C GLY A 219 -15.72 -5.10 -8.86
N GLY A 220 -14.57 -4.65 -9.37
CA GLY A 220 -13.36 -5.46 -9.53
C GLY A 220 -12.88 -6.05 -8.21
N TYR A 221 -12.74 -5.23 -7.18
CA TYR A 221 -12.39 -5.70 -5.84
C TYR A 221 -13.43 -6.64 -5.23
N GLY A 222 -14.72 -6.38 -5.48
CA GLY A 222 -15.80 -7.23 -4.96
C GLY A 222 -15.79 -8.64 -5.54
N ILE A 223 -15.56 -8.76 -6.85
CA ILE A 223 -15.63 -10.04 -7.58
C ILE A 223 -14.31 -10.81 -7.62
N ALA A 224 -13.18 -10.17 -7.33
CA ALA A 224 -11.87 -10.82 -7.32
C ALA A 224 -11.84 -12.05 -6.39
N ASN A 225 -11.25 -13.14 -6.86
CA ASN A 225 -11.33 -14.44 -6.17
C ASN A 225 -10.51 -14.45 -4.88
N LYS A 226 -9.32 -13.83 -4.89
CA LYS A 226 -8.37 -13.85 -3.76
C LYS A 226 -8.74 -12.89 -2.63
N GLY A 227 -9.45 -11.81 -2.95
CA GLY A 227 -9.62 -10.64 -2.09
C GLY A 227 -9.58 -9.35 -2.90
N PRO A 228 -9.65 -8.18 -2.26
CA PRO A 228 -9.65 -6.88 -2.93
C PRO A 228 -8.26 -6.50 -3.47
N GLN A 229 -7.76 -7.29 -4.44
CA GLN A 229 -6.51 -7.08 -5.14
C GLN A 229 -6.77 -6.54 -6.55
N HIS A 230 -5.98 -5.56 -6.97
CA HIS A 230 -6.16 -4.90 -8.26
C HIS A 230 -5.65 -5.73 -9.46
N ASP A 231 -4.83 -6.76 -9.21
CA ASP A 231 -4.22 -7.59 -10.27
C ASP A 231 -5.26 -8.30 -11.14
N GLU A 232 -6.37 -8.76 -10.54
CA GLU A 232 -7.49 -9.40 -11.26
C GLU A 232 -8.34 -8.38 -12.03
N SER A 233 -8.41 -7.13 -11.58
CA SER A 233 -9.36 -6.13 -12.11
C SER A 233 -8.85 -4.70 -11.95
N TRP A 234 -7.76 -4.36 -12.63
CA TRP A 234 -7.22 -3.00 -12.66
C TRP A 234 -7.96 -2.12 -13.67
N LEU A 235 -9.18 -1.72 -13.32
CA LEU A 235 -10.10 -0.95 -14.17
C LEU A 235 -10.08 0.56 -13.87
N ILE A 236 -9.52 0.96 -12.72
CA ILE A 236 -9.47 2.36 -12.27
C ILE A 236 -8.94 3.32 -13.35
N PHE A 237 -7.91 2.90 -14.10
CA PHE A 237 -7.28 3.75 -15.11
C PHE A 237 -8.17 3.92 -16.35
N MET A 238 -8.85 2.85 -16.77
CA MET A 238 -9.81 2.91 -17.88
C MET A 238 -11.02 3.77 -17.51
N ASP A 239 -11.48 3.68 -16.27
CA ASP A 239 -12.67 4.38 -15.79
C ASP A 239 -12.37 5.86 -15.50
N GLN A 240 -11.45 6.15 -14.57
CA GLN A 240 -11.25 7.50 -14.04
C GLN A 240 -10.24 8.33 -14.83
N VAL A 241 -9.15 7.70 -15.28
CA VAL A 241 -8.04 8.44 -15.90
C VAL A 241 -8.28 8.67 -17.39
N ASN A 242 -8.64 7.61 -18.12
CA ASN A 242 -8.84 7.68 -19.56
C ASN A 242 -10.30 7.89 -19.98
N ASN A 243 -11.26 7.67 -19.07
CA ASN A 243 -12.70 7.70 -19.36
C ASN A 243 -13.10 6.85 -20.59
N GLN A 244 -12.51 5.65 -20.69
CA GLN A 244 -12.70 4.69 -21.80
C GLN A 244 -13.98 3.86 -21.66
N ILE A 245 -14.53 3.76 -20.46
CA ILE A 245 -15.73 2.97 -20.14
C ILE A 245 -16.81 3.86 -19.50
N PRO A 246 -17.32 4.89 -20.21
CA PRO A 246 -18.15 5.93 -19.61
C PRO A 246 -19.52 5.42 -19.13
N THR A 247 -20.12 4.44 -19.80
CA THR A 247 -21.48 3.96 -19.47
C THR A 247 -21.47 2.79 -18.46
N PHE A 248 -22.63 2.49 -17.88
CA PHE A 248 -22.76 1.29 -17.03
C PHE A 248 -22.62 -0.01 -17.83
N GLU A 249 -23.02 -0.02 -19.09
CA GLU A 249 -22.87 -1.17 -19.98
C GLU A 249 -21.39 -1.45 -20.25
N ASP A 250 -20.61 -0.41 -20.59
CA ASP A 250 -19.15 -0.53 -20.80
C ASP A 250 -18.44 -1.03 -19.54
N LYS A 251 -18.83 -0.51 -18.36
CA LYS A 251 -18.26 -0.94 -17.08
C LYS A 251 -18.60 -2.41 -16.77
N ALA A 252 -19.83 -2.84 -17.04
CA ALA A 252 -20.26 -4.22 -16.84
C ALA A 252 -19.53 -5.18 -17.79
N GLU A 253 -19.35 -4.79 -19.05
CA GLU A 253 -18.57 -5.55 -20.02
C GLU A 253 -17.10 -5.67 -19.57
N ALA A 254 -16.48 -4.57 -19.16
CA ALA A 254 -15.11 -4.56 -18.66
C ALA A 254 -14.94 -5.46 -17.42
N LEU A 255 -15.87 -5.40 -16.47
CA LEU A 255 -15.88 -6.28 -15.29
C LEU A 255 -16.00 -7.76 -15.63
N HIS A 256 -16.60 -8.11 -16.76
CA HIS A 256 -16.69 -9.49 -17.21
C HIS A 256 -15.40 -9.96 -17.91
N TYR A 257 -14.92 -9.20 -18.90
CA TYR A 257 -13.82 -9.65 -19.76
C TYR A 257 -12.43 -9.39 -19.19
N PHE A 258 -12.24 -8.29 -18.44
CA PHE A 258 -10.92 -7.91 -17.93
C PHE A 258 -10.32 -8.95 -16.97
N PRO A 259 -11.08 -9.52 -16.01
CA PRO A 259 -10.53 -10.58 -15.14
C PRO A 259 -10.20 -11.86 -15.90
N LEU A 260 -11.01 -12.24 -16.90
CA LEU A 260 -10.73 -13.39 -17.77
C LEU A 260 -9.41 -13.19 -18.52
N PHE A 261 -9.21 -11.99 -19.08
CA PHE A 261 -7.96 -11.63 -19.75
C PHE A 261 -6.77 -11.66 -18.78
N ARG A 262 -6.89 -11.06 -17.59
CA ARG A 262 -5.81 -11.04 -16.57
C ARG A 262 -5.45 -12.45 -16.11
N THR A 263 -6.45 -13.33 -15.97
CA THR A 263 -6.24 -14.74 -15.63
C THR A 263 -5.37 -15.47 -16.66
N TRP A 264 -5.49 -15.17 -17.95
CA TRP A 264 -4.60 -15.75 -18.97
C TRP A 264 -3.13 -15.37 -18.81
N PHE A 265 -2.83 -14.23 -18.19
CA PHE A 265 -1.45 -13.81 -17.86
C PHE A 265 -1.00 -14.23 -16.46
N SER A 266 -1.84 -14.94 -15.70
CA SER A 266 -1.54 -15.35 -14.32
C SER A 266 -0.81 -16.69 -14.22
N ILE A 267 -0.14 -17.13 -15.29
CA ILE A 267 0.66 -18.36 -15.37
C ILE A 267 2.12 -18.00 -15.57
#